data_AF-A0A511X364-F1
#
_entry.id   AF-A0A511X364-F1
#
_cell.length_a   1.000
_cell.length_b   1.000
_cell.length_c   1.000
_cell.angle_alpha   90.00
_cell.angle_beta   90.00
_cell.angle_gamma   90.00
#
_symmetry.space_group_name_H-M   'P 1'
#
loop_
_entity.id
_entity.type
_entity.pdbx_description
1 polymer ?
#
loop_
_entity_poly.entity_id
_entity_poly.type
_entity_poly.pdbx_seq_one_letter_code
_entity_poly.pdbx_strand_id
1 'polypeptide(L)'
;MIELIIVLLAVSIIIILLSFFMNDRFKQLEQQIEQLSLSQIQESYQLNKKVKILEEELLPRTEDFDFTSHEKSALTKRIETLFNNGHSIKDISRMTNINEYDVEQVLHSLR
;
A
#
# COMPACT_ATOMS: atom_id res chain seq x y z
N MET A 1 55.85 -43.68 3.62
CA MET A 1 56.00 -42.30 4.16
C MET A 1 56.15 -41.27 3.04
N ILE A 2 57.06 -41.44 2.09
CA ILE A 2 57.30 -40.47 1.01
C ILE A 2 56.08 -40.28 0.09
N GLU A 3 55.36 -41.37 -0.24
CA GLU A 3 54.12 -41.30 -1.05
C GLU A 3 53.05 -40.37 -0.45
N LEU A 4 52.87 -40.41 0.88
CA LEU A 4 51.93 -39.51 1.57
C LEU A 4 52.34 -38.05 1.44
N ILE A 5 53.65 -37.78 1.51
CA ILE A 5 54.20 -36.42 1.38
C ILE A 5 53.96 -35.90 -0.05
N ILE A 6 54.15 -36.74 -1.06
CA ILE A 6 53.92 -36.37 -2.48
C ILE A 6 52.44 -36.06 -2.73
N VAL A 7 51.52 -36.88 -2.22
CA VAL A 7 50.08 -36.63 -2.34
C VAL A 7 49.67 -35.34 -1.64
N LEU A 8 50.20 -35.09 -0.44
CA LEU A 8 49.91 -33.86 0.30
C LEU A 8 50.42 -32.61 -0.45
N LEU A 9 51.61 -32.72 -1.07
CA LEU A 9 52.19 -31.67 -1.91
C LEU A 9 51.32 -31.41 -3.15
N ALA A 10 50.88 -32.47 -3.83
CA ALA A 10 50.00 -32.37 -4.98
C ALA A 10 48.65 -31.71 -4.63
N VAL A 11 48.02 -32.11 -3.53
CA VAL A 11 46.77 -31.52 -3.04
C VAL A 11 46.96 -30.04 -2.70
N SER A 12 48.07 -29.68 -2.05
CA SER A 12 48.40 -28.28 -1.74
C SER A 12 48.51 -27.43 -3.02
N ILE A 13 49.22 -27.93 -4.03
CA ILE A 13 49.35 -27.27 -5.33
C ILE A 13 47.97 -27.09 -5.99
N ILE A 14 47.12 -28.13 -5.96
CA ILE A 14 45.77 -28.07 -6.52
C ILE A 14 44.91 -27.02 -5.81
N ILE A 15 44.95 -26.96 -4.48
CA ILE A 15 44.20 -25.96 -3.69
C ILE A 15 44.68 -24.55 -4.02
N ILE A 16 45.98 -24.33 -4.19
CA ILE A 16 46.54 -23.02 -4.56
C ILE A 16 46.01 -22.59 -5.93
N LEU A 17 46.00 -23.49 -6.91
CA LEU A 17 45.46 -23.21 -8.24
C LEU A 17 43.95 -22.89 -8.18
N LEU A 18 43.18 -23.65 -7.39
CA LEU A 18 41.75 -23.40 -7.18
C LEU A 18 41.49 -22.06 -6.48
N SER A 19 42.31 -21.71 -5.49
CA SER A 19 42.19 -20.45 -4.74
C SER A 19 42.35 -19.24 -5.67
N PHE A 20 43.24 -19.33 -6.65
CA PHE A 20 43.45 -18.26 -7.61
C PHE A 20 42.19 -18.02 -8.46
N PHE A 21 41.53 -19.11 -8.88
CA PHE A 21 40.31 -19.02 -9.69
C PHE A 21 39.06 -18.61 -8.89
N MET A 22 38.94 -19.06 -7.63
CA MET A 22 37.82 -18.71 -6.75
C MET A 22 37.86 -17.25 -6.30
N ASN A 23 39.03 -16.70 -5.99
CA ASN A 23 39.14 -15.33 -5.49
C ASN A 23 38.60 -14.29 -6.48
N ASP A 24 38.89 -14.45 -7.78
CA ASP A 24 38.38 -13.56 -8.83
C ASP A 24 36.86 -13.64 -8.99
N ARG A 25 36.29 -14.85 -8.92
CA ARG A 25 34.83 -15.07 -9.00
C ARG A 25 34.11 -14.51 -7.78
N PHE A 26 34.64 -14.73 -6.58
CA PHE A 26 34.07 -14.21 -5.34
C PHE A 26 34.04 -12.69 -5.33
N LYS A 27 35.14 -12.04 -5.74
CA LYS A 27 35.21 -10.58 -5.84
C LYS A 27 34.21 -10.00 -6.83
N GLN A 28 34.02 -10.66 -7.97
CA GLN A 28 33.04 -10.25 -8.97
C GLN A 28 31.59 -10.42 -8.47
N LEU A 29 31.33 -11.46 -7.67
CA LEU A 29 30.03 -11.70 -7.06
C LEU A 29 29.72 -10.65 -5.98
N GLU A 30 30.71 -10.32 -5.14
CA GLU A 30 30.60 -9.28 -4.12
C GLU A 30 30.22 -7.92 -4.75
N GLN A 31 30.91 -7.52 -5.81
CA GLN A 31 30.60 -6.27 -6.54
C GLN A 31 29.18 -6.26 -7.13
N GLN A 32 28.71 -7.38 -7.66
CA GLN A 32 27.34 -7.48 -8.20
C GLN A 32 26.29 -7.36 -7.10
N ILE A 33 26.53 -7.96 -5.93
CA ILE A 33 25.64 -7.85 -4.77
C ILE A 33 25.63 -6.41 -4.24
N GLU A 34 26.78 -5.77 -4.12
CA GLU A 34 26.86 -4.37 -3.72
C GLU A 34 26.10 -3.45 -4.68
N GLN A 35 26.29 -3.63 -5.98
CA GLN A 35 25.59 -2.84 -6.99
C GLN A 35 24.07 -3.07 -6.95
N LEU A 36 23.64 -4.33 -6.81
CA LEU A 36 22.22 -4.69 -6.70
C LEU A 36 21.61 -4.08 -5.42
N SER A 37 22.30 -4.21 -4.29
CA SER A 37 21.87 -3.65 -3.00
C SER A 37 21.74 -2.13 -3.06
N LEU A 38 22.74 -1.46 -3.64
CA LEU A 38 22.72 -0.01 -3.83
C LEU A 38 21.54 0.43 -4.72
N SER A 39 21.31 -0.28 -5.83
CA SER A 39 20.17 -0.02 -6.73
C SER A 39 18.84 -0.19 -5.99
N GLN A 40 18.70 -1.28 -5.24
CA GLN A 40 17.46 -1.60 -4.53
C GLN A 40 17.15 -0.58 -3.44
N ILE A 41 18.15 -0.12 -2.70
CA ILE A 41 18.00 0.97 -1.71
C ILE A 41 17.59 2.27 -2.40
N GLN A 42 18.22 2.62 -3.52
CA GLN A 42 17.88 3.84 -4.28
C GLN A 42 16.46 3.77 -4.85
N GLU A 43 16.07 2.64 -5.44
CA GLU A 43 14.72 2.42 -5.95
C GLU A 43 13.67 2.48 -4.86
N SER A 44 13.91 1.83 -3.71
CA SER A 44 13.02 1.90 -2.56
C SER A 44 12.89 3.33 -2.04
N TYR A 45 13.98 4.08 -1.95
CA TYR A 45 13.95 5.49 -1.56
C TYR A 45 13.12 6.33 -2.54
N GLN A 46 13.31 6.14 -3.84
CA GLN A 46 12.53 6.84 -4.87
C GLN A 46 11.04 6.48 -4.82
N LEU A 47 10.70 5.21 -4.60
CA LEU A 47 9.33 4.75 -4.41
C LEU A 47 8.70 5.41 -3.18
N ASN A 48 9.36 5.38 -2.02
CA ASN A 48 8.89 6.04 -0.81
C ASN A 48 8.68 7.54 -1.02
N LYS A 49 9.57 8.22 -1.76
CA LYS A 49 9.40 9.64 -2.09
C LYS A 49 8.18 9.87 -2.97
N LYS A 50 7.97 9.05 -4.00
CA LYS A 50 6.79 9.14 -4.87
C LYS A 50 5.50 8.89 -4.09
N VAL A 51 5.49 7.86 -3.22
CA VAL A 51 4.35 7.58 -2.33
C VAL A 51 4.10 8.76 -1.40
N LYS A 52 5.13 9.33 -0.76
CA LYS A 52 4.98 10.51 0.10
C LYS A 52 4.40 11.72 -0.63
N ILE A 53 4.85 12.00 -1.85
CA ILE A 53 4.29 13.08 -2.67
C ILE A 53 2.83 12.79 -3.00
N LEU A 54 2.51 11.54 -3.37
CA LEU A 54 1.12 11.14 -3.60
C LEU A 54 0.29 11.28 -2.33
N GLU A 55 0.81 10.93 -1.15
CA GLU A 55 0.14 11.15 0.13
C GLU A 55 -0.09 12.64 0.39
N GLU A 56 0.86 13.51 0.08
CA GLU A 56 0.72 14.97 0.24
C GLU A 56 -0.26 15.61 -0.75
N GLU A 57 -0.32 15.11 -1.99
CA GLU A 57 -1.28 15.57 -3.02
C GLU A 57 -2.69 14.99 -2.82
N LEU A 58 -2.76 13.75 -2.30
CA LEU A 58 -4.02 13.03 -2.06
C LEU A 58 -4.54 13.27 -0.65
N LEU A 59 -3.71 13.78 0.28
CA LEU A 59 -4.12 14.44 1.51
C LEU A 59 -5.13 15.50 1.08
N PRO A 60 -6.44 15.25 1.26
CA PRO A 60 -7.42 16.26 0.98
C PRO A 60 -7.06 17.35 1.96
N ARG A 61 -6.61 18.50 1.46
CA ARG A 61 -6.58 19.75 2.22
C ARG A 61 -7.87 19.72 3.02
N THR A 62 -7.76 19.57 4.34
CA THR A 62 -8.84 19.27 5.28
C THR A 62 -10.09 20.07 4.94
N GLU A 63 -10.89 19.50 4.06
CA GLU A 63 -12.22 19.88 3.65
C GLU A 63 -12.85 18.51 3.40
N ASP A 64 -13.20 17.90 4.54
CA ASP A 64 -14.37 17.04 4.67
C ASP A 64 -14.55 16.02 3.55
N PHE A 65 -13.60 15.09 3.41
CA PHE A 65 -13.88 13.85 2.69
C PHE A 65 -14.72 12.92 3.57
N ASP A 66 -15.93 13.38 3.85
CA ASP A 66 -16.97 12.62 4.50
C ASP A 66 -17.59 11.69 3.45
N PHE A 67 -17.06 10.47 3.37
CA PHE A 67 -17.62 9.39 2.54
C PHE A 67 -19.09 9.08 2.90
N THR A 68 -19.61 9.59 4.03
CA THR A 68 -21.03 9.45 4.41
C THR A 68 -21.91 10.60 3.91
N SER A 69 -21.32 11.75 3.52
CA SER A 69 -22.07 12.94 3.10
C SER A 69 -22.78 12.78 1.75
N HIS A 70 -22.20 12.04 0.81
CA HIS A 70 -22.84 11.81 -0.50
C HIS A 70 -24.08 10.93 -0.40
N GLU A 71 -24.02 9.87 0.42
CA GLU A 71 -25.15 8.96 0.62
C GLU A 71 -26.24 9.63 1.48
N LYS A 72 -25.84 10.35 2.53
CA LYS A 72 -26.75 11.10 3.40
C LYS A 72 -27.45 12.24 2.63
N SER A 73 -26.76 12.94 1.73
CA SER A 73 -27.34 13.97 0.87
C SER A 73 -28.36 13.40 -0.12
N ALA A 74 -28.06 12.26 -0.74
CA ALA A 74 -28.99 11.58 -1.64
C ALA A 74 -30.26 11.11 -0.91
N LEU A 75 -30.11 10.55 0.30
CA LEU A 75 -31.22 10.12 1.15
C LEU A 75 -32.06 11.31 1.63
N THR A 76 -31.42 12.42 2.00
CA THR A 76 -32.09 13.65 2.46
C THR A 76 -32.95 14.26 1.35
N LYS A 77 -32.40 14.40 0.14
CA LYS A 77 -33.16 14.85 -1.04
C LYS A 77 -34.31 13.90 -1.37
N ARG A 78 -34.13 12.60 -1.18
CA ARG A 78 -35.18 11.60 -1.42
C ARG A 78 -36.32 11.72 -0.41
N ILE A 79 -36.01 11.92 0.87
CA ILE A 79 -37.01 12.14 1.93
C ILE A 79 -37.80 13.43 1.67
N GLU A 80 -37.13 14.52 1.29
CA GLU A 80 -37.74 15.81 0.96
C GLU A 80 -38.74 15.69 -0.20
N THR A 81 -38.35 15.07 -1.31
CA THR A 81 -39.24 14.90 -2.47
C THR A 81 -40.49 14.07 -2.12
N LEU A 82 -40.35 13.03 -1.31
CA LEU A 82 -41.48 12.20 -0.89
C LEU A 82 -42.45 12.97 0.02
N PHE A 83 -41.92 13.80 0.93
CA PHE A 83 -42.74 14.63 1.81
C PHE A 83 -43.51 15.72 1.03
N ASN A 84 -42.83 16.41 0.10
CA ASN A 84 -43.46 17.42 -0.76
C ASN A 84 -44.51 16.83 -1.71
N ASN A 85 -44.39 15.55 -2.08
CA ASN A 85 -45.39 14.82 -2.86
C ASN A 85 -46.60 14.36 -2.02
N GLY A 86 -46.66 14.72 -0.72
CA GLY A 86 -47.80 14.45 0.16
C GLY A 86 -47.78 13.08 0.84
N HIS A 87 -46.65 12.36 0.83
CA HIS A 87 -46.51 11.10 1.56
C HIS A 87 -46.33 11.33 3.06
N SER A 88 -46.97 10.49 3.89
CA SER A 88 -46.85 10.54 5.34
C SER A 88 -45.47 10.07 5.80
N ILE A 89 -45.00 10.57 6.95
CA ILE A 89 -43.73 10.19 7.61
C ILE A 89 -43.59 8.66 7.71
N LYS A 90 -44.71 7.99 8.02
CA LYS A 90 -44.80 6.52 8.11
C LYS A 90 -44.60 5.79 6.79
N ASP A 91 -45.06 6.38 5.69
CA ASP A 91 -44.89 5.82 4.35
C ASP A 91 -43.46 6.02 3.85
N ILE A 92 -42.88 7.19 4.14
CA ILE A 92 -41.48 7.49 3.81
C ILE A 92 -40.55 6.50 4.54
N SER A 93 -40.75 6.30 5.84
CA SER A 93 -40.00 5.32 6.66
C SER A 93 -39.98 3.92 6.04
N ARG A 94 -41.11 3.45 5.50
CA ARG A 94 -41.22 2.15 4.83
C ARG A 94 -40.53 2.11 3.47
N MET A 95 -40.59 3.21 2.71
CA MET A 95 -40.01 3.29 1.35
C MET A 95 -38.49 3.48 1.37
N THR A 96 -37.97 4.19 2.37
CA THR A 96 -36.53 4.47 2.51
C THR A 96 -35.83 3.55 3.52
N ASN A 97 -36.59 2.66 4.19
CA ASN A 97 -36.11 1.68 5.16
C ASN A 97 -35.38 2.33 6.36
N ILE A 98 -35.87 3.49 6.80
CA ILE A 98 -35.32 4.31 7.90
C ILE A 98 -36.41 4.51 8.96
N ASN A 99 -36.04 4.77 10.21
CA ASN A 99 -37.01 4.95 11.29
C ASN A 99 -37.85 6.23 11.09
N GLU A 100 -39.10 6.21 11.54
CA GLU A 100 -40.00 7.38 11.57
C GLU A 100 -39.34 8.57 12.29
N TYR A 101 -38.60 8.30 13.38
CA TYR A 101 -37.83 9.30 14.12
C TYR A 101 -36.73 9.96 13.27
N ASP A 102 -36.00 9.17 12.48
CA ASP A 102 -34.90 9.67 11.65
C ASP A 102 -35.44 10.52 10.49
N VAL A 103 -36.59 10.14 9.92
CA VAL A 103 -37.30 10.91 8.89
C VAL A 103 -37.73 12.27 9.43
N GLU A 104 -38.27 12.32 10.66
CA GLU A 104 -38.66 13.56 11.33
C GLU A 104 -37.45 14.48 11.59
N GLN A 105 -36.33 13.91 12.04
CA GLN A 105 -35.10 14.66 12.30
C GLN A 105 -34.51 15.26 11.02
N VAL A 106 -34.56 14.52 9.90
CA VAL A 106 -34.11 15.03 8.59
C VAL A 106 -35.00 16.18 8.12
N LEU A 107 -36.32 16.05 8.23
CA LEU A 107 -37.26 17.13 7.87
C LEU A 107 -37.07 18.38 8.75
N HIS A 108 -36.80 18.19 10.04
CA HIS A 108 -36.51 19.30 10.96
C HIS A 108 -35.16 19.96 10.66
N SER A 109 -34.18 19.23 10.15
CA SER A 109 -32.88 19.78 9.74
C SER A 109 -32.92 20.61 8.45
N LEU A 110 -34.02 20.54 7.70
CA LEU A 110 -34.22 21.27 6.43
C LEU A 110 -34.97 22.60 6.61
N ARG A 111 -35.55 22.84 7.79
CA ARG A 111 -36.29 24.07 8.13
C ARG A 111 -35.38 25.10 8.78
#